data_AF-A0AAV7XMR7-F1
#
_entry.id   AF-A0AAV7XMR7-F1
#
_cell.length_a   1.000
_cell.length_b   1.000
_cell.length_c   1.000
_cell.angle_alpha   90.00
_cell.angle_beta   90.00
_cell.angle_gamma   90.00
#
_symmetry.space_group_name_H-M   'P 1'
#
loop_
_entity.id
_entity.type
_entity.pdbx_description
1 polymer ?
#
loop_
_entity_poly.entity_id
_entity_poly.type
_entity_poly.pdbx_seq_one_letter_code
_entity_poly.pdbx_strand_id
1 'polypeptide(L)'
;MSNQQWELVTKAKKDKAANGGPHKLTKAEKKKFADNAPKVEDLLPMSKVRSLYSEFADVKKANGDAKQKLKENDAKKQQQKKAQQQQQQQSKGEKPKEKEAKPKTLDAAINKINAQDFKNMVTTVQAKFAGSPITWLRTIDNYLDSMLNIEITDPVFSSKNHEYPLCLLPPALRSVLQEGLDAAGEAALQSYFELLLNHLAQEITKGTNTVGTRLLLQYIATTYPRIAVVAIPKCLSLQNSYKNRKPIWLSVMWAMGQAGFRDLSVGLKVWQQVMLPVLDLRSYSQFVVEYLTRLLGRHAAGPALSVNEYITALEAILSPSVPVSNQVTDALHRQARVLRKIAVNATPDAKLNLFFKPLMDKLSHADTDAYKQEILEFLLLCVSDDEQCFSTWKDIYASKISESSALLQHIGKYFIELKVQV
;
A
#
# COMPACT_ATOMS: atom_id res chain seq x y z
N MET A 1 -38.15 -46.48 20.96
CA MET A 1 -37.23 -46.44 22.11
C MET A 1 -35.97 -47.19 21.75
N SER A 2 -34.83 -46.49 21.71
CA SER A 2 -33.47 -47.06 21.75
C SER A 2 -32.49 -45.89 21.91
N ASN A 3 -31.71 -45.95 22.99
CA ASN A 3 -30.76 -44.96 23.49
C ASN A 3 -29.56 -44.77 22.55
N GLN A 4 -29.12 -43.51 22.38
CA GLN A 4 -27.71 -43.21 22.18
C GLN A 4 -27.28 -42.12 23.17
N GLN A 5 -26.48 -42.56 24.11
CA GLN A 5 -26.00 -41.89 25.30
C GLN A 5 -24.71 -41.13 24.94
N TRP A 6 -24.72 -39.81 25.14
CA TRP A 6 -23.53 -38.98 25.04
C TRP A 6 -22.75 -39.04 26.35
N GLU A 7 -21.51 -39.53 26.31
CA GLU A 7 -20.58 -39.48 27.44
C GLU A 7 -19.74 -38.19 27.41
N LEU A 8 -19.92 -37.39 28.45
CA LEU A 8 -19.05 -36.28 28.85
C LEU A 8 -17.80 -36.83 29.55
N VAL A 9 -16.61 -36.50 29.05
CA VAL A 9 -15.36 -36.73 29.81
C VAL A 9 -14.88 -35.40 30.39
N THR A 10 -14.76 -35.43 31.71
CA THR A 10 -14.54 -34.35 32.66
C THR A 10 -13.09 -33.88 32.72
N LYS A 11 -12.92 -32.62 33.12
CA LYS A 11 -11.65 -32.01 33.51
C LYS A 11 -11.08 -32.69 34.77
N ALA A 12 -9.79 -33.01 34.77
CA ALA A 12 -9.03 -33.26 35.99
C ALA A 12 -7.66 -32.56 35.98
N LYS A 13 -7.53 -31.68 36.99
CA LYS A 13 -6.38 -31.21 37.79
C LYS A 13 -4.99 -30.91 37.18
N LYS A 14 -4.58 -29.66 37.48
CA LYS A 14 -3.24 -29.09 37.61
C LYS A 14 -2.31 -29.95 38.47
N ASP A 15 -1.07 -30.12 38.01
CA ASP A 15 0.13 -30.15 38.85
C ASP A 15 1.10 -29.03 38.43
N LYS A 16 1.68 -28.36 39.43
CA LYS A 16 2.72 -27.33 39.31
C LYS A 16 4.09 -28.00 39.50
N ALA A 17 5.07 -27.71 38.64
CA ALA A 17 6.29 -26.94 38.98
C ALA A 17 7.45 -27.12 37.97
N ALA A 18 8.08 -25.97 37.67
CA ALA A 18 9.50 -25.72 37.45
C ALA A 18 10.21 -26.04 36.10
N ASN A 19 10.66 -24.93 35.48
CA ASN A 19 11.90 -24.71 34.71
C ASN A 19 12.10 -25.28 33.29
N GLY A 20 12.12 -24.35 32.32
CA GLY A 20 13.26 -24.21 31.38
C GLY A 20 13.18 -24.90 30.00
N GLY A 21 12.79 -24.13 28.96
CA GLY A 21 13.18 -24.36 27.56
C GLY A 21 12.25 -25.24 26.69
N PRO A 22 12.23 -25.04 25.35
CA PRO A 22 11.36 -25.81 24.45
C PRO A 22 11.90 -27.24 24.28
N HIS A 23 11.16 -28.21 24.85
CA HIS A 23 11.51 -29.63 24.76
C HIS A 23 11.34 -30.14 23.31
N LYS A 24 12.45 -30.48 22.64
CA LYS A 24 12.42 -31.24 21.38
C LYS A 24 12.03 -32.68 21.69
N LEU A 25 10.98 -33.18 21.02
CA LEU A 25 10.56 -34.58 21.07
C LEU A 25 11.68 -35.51 20.61
N THR A 26 11.88 -36.60 21.34
CA THR A 26 12.91 -37.60 21.02
C THR A 26 12.48 -38.50 19.85
N LYS A 27 13.46 -39.13 19.19
CA LYS A 27 13.26 -39.96 17.99
C LYS A 27 12.33 -41.17 18.24
N ALA A 28 12.24 -41.63 19.48
CA ALA A 28 11.35 -42.72 19.89
C ALA A 28 9.88 -42.27 20.01
N GLU A 29 9.63 -41.04 20.44
CA GLU A 29 8.28 -40.47 20.56
C GLU A 29 7.66 -40.13 19.20
N LYS A 30 8.49 -39.67 18.25
CA LYS A 30 8.07 -39.49 16.84
C LYS A 30 7.71 -40.80 16.16
N LYS A 31 8.37 -41.92 16.51
CA LYS A 31 8.10 -43.23 15.92
C LYS A 31 6.77 -43.82 16.42
N LYS A 32 6.44 -43.64 17.71
CA LYS A 32 5.15 -44.06 18.27
C LYS A 32 3.95 -43.26 17.75
N PHE A 33 4.15 -42.00 17.36
CA PHE A 33 3.11 -41.20 16.70
C PHE A 33 2.87 -41.59 15.25
N ALA A 34 3.92 -42.03 14.53
CA ALA A 34 3.80 -42.49 13.15
C ALA A 34 3.16 -43.89 13.03
N ASP A 35 3.40 -44.78 14.01
CA ASP A 35 2.86 -46.14 14.00
C ASP A 35 1.35 -46.21 14.33
N ASN A 36 0.78 -45.17 14.97
CA ASN A 36 -0.65 -45.09 15.33
C ASN A 36 -1.48 -44.17 14.42
N ALA A 37 -0.91 -43.66 13.32
CA ALA A 37 -1.64 -42.86 12.35
C ALA A 37 -2.39 -43.75 11.33
N PRO A 38 -3.70 -43.56 11.09
CA PRO A 38 -4.46 -44.33 10.11
C PRO A 38 -3.82 -44.23 8.72
N LYS A 39 -3.61 -45.36 8.05
CA LYS A 39 -3.07 -45.39 6.68
C LYS A 39 -4.17 -45.03 5.69
N VAL A 40 -3.80 -44.32 4.62
CA VAL A 40 -4.74 -43.83 3.57
C VAL A 40 -5.51 -44.98 2.90
N GLU A 41 -4.96 -46.19 2.92
CA GLU A 41 -5.56 -47.43 2.40
C GLU A 41 -6.75 -47.92 3.25
N ASP A 42 -6.88 -47.48 4.52
CA ASP A 42 -8.00 -47.83 5.40
C ASP A 42 -9.19 -46.83 5.32
N LEU A 43 -9.03 -45.71 4.59
CA LEU A 43 -10.03 -44.63 4.53
C LEU A 43 -10.68 -44.47 3.15
N LEU A 44 -10.20 -45.15 2.10
CA LEU A 44 -10.68 -44.99 0.73
C LEU A 44 -10.76 -46.33 -0.04
N PRO A 45 -11.79 -46.55 -0.89
CA PRO A 45 -11.90 -47.75 -1.70
C PRO A 45 -10.71 -47.93 -2.66
N MET A 46 -10.19 -49.16 -2.75
CA MET A 46 -8.99 -49.55 -3.52
C MET A 46 -8.99 -49.17 -5.02
N SER A 47 -10.15 -48.88 -5.61
CA SER A 47 -10.26 -48.41 -7.00
C SER A 47 -9.66 -47.01 -7.21
N LYS A 48 -9.64 -46.15 -6.18
CA LYS A 48 -9.05 -44.80 -6.27
C LYS A 48 -7.54 -44.77 -6.05
N VAL A 49 -6.98 -45.73 -5.31
CA VAL A 49 -5.52 -45.84 -5.07
C VAL A 49 -4.78 -46.27 -6.34
N ARG A 50 -5.41 -47.10 -7.19
CA ARG A 50 -4.83 -47.58 -8.46
C ARG A 50 -4.71 -46.49 -9.53
N SER A 51 -5.62 -45.51 -9.52
CA SER A 51 -5.59 -44.35 -10.42
C SER A 51 -4.43 -43.39 -10.11
N LEU A 52 -4.07 -43.22 -8.84
CA LEU A 52 -3.00 -42.32 -8.44
C LEU A 52 -1.59 -42.87 -8.72
N TYR A 53 -1.41 -44.20 -8.74
CA TYR A 53 -0.13 -44.82 -9.06
C TYR A 53 0.12 -45.04 -10.56
N SER A 54 -0.93 -45.07 -11.39
CA SER A 54 -0.80 -45.25 -12.84
C SER A 54 -0.32 -43.97 -13.54
N GLU A 55 -0.76 -42.79 -13.10
CA GLU A 55 -0.31 -41.50 -13.69
C GLU A 55 1.18 -41.18 -13.46
N PHE A 56 1.84 -41.79 -12.48
CA PHE A 56 3.29 -41.59 -12.24
C PHE A 56 4.18 -42.68 -12.88
N ALA A 57 3.60 -43.77 -13.38
CA ALA A 57 4.35 -44.89 -13.97
C ALA A 57 4.77 -44.63 -15.43
N ASP A 58 4.04 -43.76 -16.14
CA ASP A 58 4.25 -43.52 -17.58
C ASP A 58 5.35 -42.49 -17.91
N VAL A 59 5.98 -41.87 -16.90
CA VAL A 59 7.10 -40.93 -17.09
C VAL A 59 8.48 -41.59 -16.92
N LYS A 60 8.55 -42.90 -16.60
CA LYS A 60 9.82 -43.60 -16.30
C LYS A 60 10.21 -44.77 -17.23
N LYS A 61 9.54 -44.97 -18.36
CA LYS A 61 9.90 -46.01 -19.36
C LYS A 61 10.29 -45.40 -20.72
N ALA A 62 11.36 -44.63 -20.75
CA ALA A 62 12.12 -44.34 -21.97
C ALA A 62 13.56 -43.94 -21.62
N ASN A 63 14.31 -44.89 -21.04
CA ASN A 63 15.78 -44.99 -21.08
C ASN A 63 16.20 -46.15 -20.16
N GLY A 64 16.06 -47.37 -20.67
CA GLY A 64 16.78 -48.53 -20.17
C GLY A 64 17.92 -48.81 -21.13
N ASP A 65 19.15 -48.78 -20.61
CA ASP A 65 20.22 -49.76 -20.87
C ASP A 65 21.61 -49.13 -20.69
N ALA A 66 22.48 -49.90 -20.03
CA ALA A 66 23.89 -49.63 -19.70
C ALA A 66 24.16 -48.98 -18.33
N LYS A 67 23.90 -49.75 -17.27
CA LYS A 67 24.58 -49.63 -15.97
C LYS A 67 25.56 -50.80 -15.85
N GLN A 68 26.84 -50.60 -16.16
CA GLN A 68 27.95 -51.41 -15.65
C GLN A 68 29.29 -50.75 -16.01
N LYS A 69 29.87 -50.01 -15.06
CA LYS A 69 31.23 -50.26 -14.56
C LYS A 69 31.53 -49.34 -13.38
N LEU A 70 32.11 -49.96 -12.37
CA LEU A 70 32.40 -49.45 -11.05
C LEU A 70 33.58 -48.48 -11.06
N LYS A 71 33.47 -47.48 -10.18
CA LYS A 71 34.50 -46.88 -9.32
C LYS A 71 35.97 -47.11 -9.72
N GLU A 72 36.65 -46.02 -10.07
CA GLU A 72 38.01 -45.76 -9.55
C GLU A 72 38.39 -44.28 -9.64
N ASN A 73 38.64 -43.72 -8.45
CA ASN A 73 39.54 -42.61 -8.09
C ASN A 73 39.55 -41.29 -8.87
N ASP A 74 39.08 -40.26 -8.16
CA ASP A 74 39.76 -38.97 -8.07
C ASP A 74 41.28 -39.14 -7.88
N ALA A 75 42.09 -38.60 -8.79
CA ALA A 75 43.18 -37.69 -8.48
C ALA A 75 44.03 -37.35 -9.73
N LYS A 76 44.42 -36.06 -9.80
CA LYS A 76 45.47 -35.45 -10.66
C LYS A 76 45.00 -35.04 -12.07
N LYS A 77 44.48 -33.82 -12.23
CA LYS A 77 45.23 -32.56 -12.49
C LYS A 77 46.36 -32.71 -13.53
N GLN A 78 46.23 -31.86 -14.56
CA GLN A 78 47.28 -31.25 -15.38
C GLN A 78 48.00 -32.12 -16.40
N GLN A 79 47.41 -32.18 -17.60
CA GLN A 79 48.02 -32.19 -18.95
C GLN A 79 46.85 -32.54 -19.87
N GLN A 80 46.21 -31.63 -20.60
CA GLN A 80 46.76 -30.88 -21.72
C GLN A 80 45.82 -29.69 -22.01
N LYS A 81 46.29 -28.49 -21.71
CA LYS A 81 45.97 -27.33 -22.54
C LYS A 81 46.93 -27.39 -23.72
N LYS A 82 46.40 -27.55 -24.94
CA LYS A 82 46.86 -27.02 -26.25
C LYS A 82 46.52 -28.00 -27.37
N ALA A 83 46.15 -27.45 -28.53
CA ALA A 83 45.47 -28.05 -29.67
C ALA A 83 44.00 -28.40 -29.35
N GLN A 84 42.97 -27.72 -29.83
CA GLN A 84 42.80 -27.09 -31.12
C GLN A 84 41.96 -25.81 -30.95
N GLN A 85 42.64 -24.66 -31.01
CA GLN A 85 42.06 -23.49 -31.63
C GLN A 85 42.69 -23.40 -33.02
N GLN A 86 41.82 -23.17 -34.00
CA GLN A 86 42.02 -22.61 -35.34
C GLN A 86 41.60 -23.53 -36.49
N GLN A 87 40.55 -23.02 -37.18
CA GLN A 87 40.23 -23.17 -38.61
C GLN A 87 39.54 -24.49 -39.00
N GLN A 88 38.33 -24.54 -39.56
CA GLN A 88 37.53 -23.60 -40.38
C GLN A 88 36.03 -23.88 -40.09
N GLN A 89 35.18 -22.90 -39.78
CA GLN A 89 34.49 -22.01 -40.73
C GLN A 89 33.96 -22.72 -42.00
N GLN A 90 32.69 -23.14 -41.99
CA GLN A 90 31.67 -22.81 -43.01
C GLN A 90 30.38 -23.62 -42.81
N SER A 91 29.39 -23.02 -42.17
CA SER A 91 27.96 -23.17 -42.53
C SER A 91 27.15 -22.13 -41.76
N LYS A 92 27.18 -20.89 -42.28
CA LYS A 92 26.14 -19.89 -42.00
C LYS A 92 24.88 -20.32 -42.71
N GLY A 93 23.76 -20.36 -42.00
CA GLY A 93 22.45 -20.32 -42.66
C GLY A 93 21.31 -20.92 -41.86
N GLU A 94 21.03 -20.42 -40.66
CA GLU A 94 19.64 -20.32 -40.18
C GLU A 94 19.58 -19.41 -38.94
N LYS A 95 18.81 -18.32 -39.05
CA LYS A 95 18.53 -17.39 -37.95
C LYS A 95 17.77 -18.15 -36.86
N PRO A 96 18.24 -18.19 -35.60
CA PRO A 96 17.33 -18.50 -34.49
C PRO A 96 16.38 -17.31 -34.37
N LYS A 97 15.08 -17.56 -34.48
CA LYS A 97 14.05 -16.60 -34.03
C LYS A 97 14.44 -16.16 -32.62
N GLU A 98 14.78 -14.89 -32.48
CA GLU A 98 14.95 -14.23 -31.20
C GLU A 98 13.65 -14.44 -30.42
N LYS A 99 13.66 -15.37 -29.46
CA LYS A 99 12.68 -15.31 -28.39
C LYS A 99 13.02 -14.03 -27.64
N GLU A 100 12.29 -12.96 -27.95
CA GLU A 100 12.42 -11.69 -27.24
C GLU A 100 12.50 -11.96 -25.74
N ALA A 101 13.67 -11.67 -25.17
CA ALA A 101 13.87 -11.84 -23.74
C ALA A 101 12.83 -10.98 -23.02
N LYS A 102 12.05 -11.62 -22.13
CA LYS A 102 11.09 -10.91 -21.28
C LYS A 102 11.82 -9.77 -20.57
N PRO A 103 11.31 -8.54 -20.63
CA PRO A 103 11.96 -7.40 -20.00
C PRO A 103 12.12 -7.64 -18.50
N LYS A 104 13.34 -7.43 -17.98
CA LYS A 104 13.65 -7.62 -16.56
C LYS A 104 13.26 -6.43 -15.69
N THR A 105 13.01 -5.27 -16.30
CA THR A 105 12.71 -4.02 -15.63
C THR A 105 11.50 -3.34 -16.27
N LEU A 106 10.76 -2.58 -15.46
CA LEU A 106 9.56 -1.89 -15.92
C LEU A 106 9.84 -0.85 -17.00
N ASP A 107 10.94 -0.12 -16.82
CA ASP A 107 11.45 0.83 -17.81
C ASP A 107 11.65 0.19 -19.19
N ALA A 108 12.32 -0.97 -19.24
CA ALA A 108 12.56 -1.69 -20.49
C ALA A 108 11.26 -2.23 -21.13
N ALA A 109 10.25 -2.59 -20.33
CA ALA A 109 8.96 -3.02 -20.87
C ALA A 109 8.17 -1.85 -21.45
N ILE A 110 8.13 -0.72 -20.75
CA ILE A 110 7.42 0.48 -21.22
C ILE A 110 8.04 1.01 -22.52
N ASN A 111 9.37 1.03 -22.62
CA ASN A 111 10.08 1.48 -23.81
C ASN A 111 9.86 0.59 -25.05
N LYS A 112 9.37 -0.65 -24.87
CA LYS A 112 8.98 -1.53 -25.99
C LYS A 112 7.58 -1.24 -26.52
N ILE A 113 6.75 -0.50 -25.79
CA ILE A 113 5.39 -0.20 -26.23
C ILE A 113 5.46 0.89 -27.31
N ASN A 114 5.08 0.52 -28.53
CA ASN A 114 4.96 1.48 -29.62
C ASN A 114 3.71 2.35 -29.41
N ALA A 115 3.91 3.68 -29.37
CA ALA A 115 2.84 4.64 -29.15
C ALA A 115 1.78 4.67 -30.27
N GLN A 116 2.19 4.46 -31.51
CA GLN A 116 1.26 4.43 -32.64
C GLN A 116 0.40 3.17 -32.61
N ASP A 117 0.99 2.01 -32.32
CA ASP A 117 0.25 0.75 -32.21
C ASP A 117 -0.74 0.80 -31.04
N PHE A 118 -0.31 1.38 -29.91
CA PHE A 118 -1.20 1.63 -28.77
C PHE A 118 -2.36 2.56 -29.15
N LYS A 119 -2.09 3.67 -29.84
CA LYS A 119 -3.13 4.59 -30.33
C LYS A 119 -4.12 3.93 -31.27
N ASN A 120 -3.63 3.14 -32.22
CA ASN A 120 -4.46 2.40 -33.16
C ASN A 120 -5.36 1.39 -32.43
N MET A 121 -4.82 0.69 -31.42
CA MET A 121 -5.57 -0.24 -30.58
C MET A 121 -6.67 0.50 -29.80
N VAL A 122 -6.33 1.58 -29.08
CA VAL A 122 -7.30 2.39 -28.32
C VAL A 122 -8.44 2.86 -29.23
N THR A 123 -8.12 3.45 -30.38
CA THR A 123 -9.11 3.97 -31.34
C THR A 123 -10.02 2.86 -31.86
N THR A 124 -9.46 1.69 -32.19
CA THR A 124 -10.22 0.54 -32.70
C THR A 124 -11.20 0.02 -31.67
N VAL A 125 -10.76 -0.11 -30.41
CA VAL A 125 -11.61 -0.64 -29.34
C VAL A 125 -12.69 0.37 -28.95
N GLN A 126 -12.36 1.67 -28.90
CA GLN A 126 -13.35 2.73 -28.68
C GLN A 126 -14.42 2.76 -29.78
N ALA A 127 -14.04 2.65 -31.05
CA ALA A 127 -14.98 2.58 -32.16
C ALA A 127 -15.88 1.33 -32.07
N LYS A 128 -15.31 0.17 -31.71
CA LYS A 128 -16.05 -1.09 -31.57
C LYS A 128 -17.05 -1.07 -30.40
N PHE A 129 -16.76 -0.33 -29.34
CA PHE A 129 -17.56 -0.30 -28.11
C PHE A 129 -18.00 1.12 -27.73
N ALA A 130 -18.35 1.96 -28.71
CA ALA A 130 -18.67 3.38 -28.49
C ALA A 130 -19.76 3.62 -27.43
N GLY A 131 -20.70 2.69 -27.27
CA GLY A 131 -21.75 2.75 -26.24
C GLY A 131 -21.39 2.13 -24.88
N SER A 132 -20.18 1.60 -24.69
CA SER A 132 -19.77 0.93 -23.44
C SER A 132 -18.36 1.32 -23.01
N PRO A 133 -18.20 2.52 -22.40
CA PRO A 133 -16.92 3.03 -21.89
C PRO A 133 -16.10 2.03 -21.08
N ILE A 134 -16.74 1.39 -20.10
CA ILE A 134 -16.10 0.43 -19.20
C ILE A 134 -15.52 -0.78 -19.95
N THR A 135 -16.17 -1.23 -21.03
CA THR A 135 -15.72 -2.39 -21.79
C THR A 135 -14.41 -2.13 -22.50
N TRP A 136 -14.28 -0.98 -23.18
CA TRP A 136 -13.05 -0.66 -23.86
C TRP A 136 -11.94 -0.25 -22.88
N LEU A 137 -12.26 0.39 -21.76
CA LEU A 137 -11.32 0.65 -20.66
C LEU A 137 -10.67 -0.63 -20.14
N ARG A 138 -11.47 -1.69 -19.88
CA ARG A 138 -10.95 -3.01 -19.51
C ARG A 138 -10.04 -3.61 -20.57
N THR A 139 -10.29 -3.33 -21.85
CA THR A 139 -9.43 -3.83 -22.93
C THR A 139 -8.07 -3.12 -22.92
N ILE A 140 -8.05 -1.81 -22.63
CA ILE A 140 -6.82 -1.04 -22.46
C ILE A 140 -6.00 -1.59 -21.28
N ASP A 141 -6.66 -1.83 -20.14
CA ASP A 141 -6.05 -2.43 -18.94
C ASP A 141 -5.40 -3.78 -19.23
N ASN A 142 -6.18 -4.71 -19.78
CA ASN A 142 -5.68 -6.04 -20.17
C ASN A 142 -4.53 -5.97 -21.17
N TYR A 143 -4.57 -5.02 -22.12
CA TYR A 143 -3.45 -4.80 -23.04
C TYR A 143 -2.19 -4.35 -22.29
N LEU A 144 -2.31 -3.37 -21.40
CA LEU A 144 -1.17 -2.87 -20.61
C LEU A 144 -0.58 -3.96 -19.71
N ASP A 145 -1.41 -4.75 -19.03
CA ASP A 145 -0.93 -5.87 -18.21
C ASP A 145 -0.27 -6.98 -19.03
N SER A 146 -0.71 -7.20 -20.27
CA SER A 146 -0.06 -8.15 -21.18
C SER A 146 1.33 -7.68 -21.63
N MET A 147 1.49 -6.38 -21.90
CA MET A 147 2.77 -5.79 -22.33
C MET A 147 3.76 -5.61 -21.18
N LEU A 148 3.26 -5.35 -19.97
CA LEU A 148 4.06 -5.00 -18.80
C LEU A 148 4.21 -6.16 -17.82
N ASN A 149 4.27 -7.40 -18.32
CA ASN A 149 4.32 -8.62 -17.52
C ASN A 149 5.61 -8.76 -16.71
N ILE A 150 5.65 -8.08 -15.55
CA ILE A 150 6.78 -7.97 -14.65
C ILE A 150 6.31 -8.25 -13.23
N GLU A 151 7.12 -9.01 -12.50
CA GLU A 151 6.86 -9.31 -11.10
C GLU A 151 7.02 -8.06 -10.22
N ILE A 152 5.97 -7.74 -9.44
CA ILE A 152 6.00 -6.68 -8.44
C ILE A 152 6.35 -7.30 -7.09
N THR A 153 7.55 -7.00 -6.61
CA THR A 153 8.02 -7.48 -5.29
C THR A 153 7.60 -6.56 -4.14
N ASP A 154 7.46 -5.26 -4.42
CA ASP A 154 7.03 -4.25 -3.45
C ASP A 154 5.64 -3.71 -3.82
N PRO A 155 4.59 -4.00 -3.03
CA PRO A 155 3.21 -3.62 -3.34
C PRO A 155 2.96 -2.11 -3.33
N VAL A 156 3.86 -1.29 -2.78
CA VAL A 156 3.69 0.16 -2.62
C VAL A 156 4.82 1.00 -3.22
N PHE A 157 5.80 0.35 -3.86
CA PHE A 157 6.98 1.01 -4.43
C PHE A 157 7.68 1.94 -3.43
N SER A 158 7.87 1.47 -2.20
CA SER A 158 8.40 2.21 -1.05
C SER A 158 9.72 2.97 -1.33
N SER A 159 10.58 2.39 -2.17
CA SER A 159 11.88 2.95 -2.58
C SER A 159 11.82 3.89 -3.79
N LYS A 160 10.63 4.14 -4.35
CA LYS A 160 10.42 4.96 -5.54
C LYS A 160 9.72 6.28 -5.20
N ASN A 161 9.80 7.23 -6.13
CA ASN A 161 9.05 8.47 -6.04
C ASN A 161 7.54 8.21 -6.14
N HIS A 162 6.73 9.19 -5.72
CA HIS A 162 5.27 9.07 -5.73
C HIS A 162 4.65 9.06 -7.14
N GLU A 163 5.39 9.47 -8.16
CA GLU A 163 4.93 9.45 -9.56
C GLU A 163 5.18 8.09 -10.23
N TYR A 164 5.90 7.18 -9.58
CA TYR A 164 6.14 5.82 -10.08
C TYR A 164 4.90 4.93 -9.90
N PRO A 165 4.57 4.05 -10.87
CA PRO A 165 5.25 3.84 -12.15
C PRO A 165 4.85 4.80 -13.28
N LEU A 166 3.83 5.65 -13.10
CA LEU A 166 3.31 6.51 -14.17
C LEU A 166 4.36 7.44 -14.79
N CYS A 167 5.36 7.90 -14.03
CA CYS A 167 6.46 8.73 -14.51
C CYS A 167 7.33 8.05 -15.59
N LEU A 168 7.28 6.72 -15.68
CA LEU A 168 8.02 5.98 -16.70
C LEU A 168 7.35 6.03 -18.07
N LEU A 169 6.06 6.41 -18.17
CA LEU A 169 5.38 6.47 -19.46
C LEU A 169 5.93 7.61 -20.33
N PRO A 170 6.41 7.31 -21.55
CA PRO A 170 6.76 8.32 -22.54
C PRO A 170 5.60 9.30 -22.80
N PRO A 171 5.89 10.59 -23.08
CA PRO A 171 4.85 11.60 -23.29
C PRO A 171 3.80 11.21 -24.34
N ALA A 172 4.22 10.56 -25.43
CA ALA A 172 3.32 10.09 -26.48
C ALA A 172 2.30 9.04 -25.97
N LEU A 173 2.75 8.07 -25.18
CA LEU A 173 1.86 7.07 -24.58
C LEU A 173 0.95 7.69 -23.53
N ARG A 174 1.47 8.65 -22.75
CA ARG A 174 0.68 9.39 -21.78
C ARG A 174 -0.44 10.20 -22.43
N SER A 175 -0.18 10.84 -23.58
CA SER A 175 -1.20 11.57 -24.35
C SER A 175 -2.32 10.63 -24.82
N VAL A 176 -1.95 9.48 -25.40
CA VAL A 176 -2.93 8.50 -25.88
C VAL A 176 -3.77 7.95 -24.72
N LEU A 177 -3.13 7.66 -23.58
CA LEU A 177 -3.85 7.20 -22.40
C LEU A 177 -4.81 8.28 -21.85
N GLN A 178 -4.35 9.54 -21.82
CA GLN A 178 -5.15 10.68 -21.41
C GLN A 178 -6.38 10.87 -22.29
N GLU A 179 -6.17 11.01 -23.60
CA GLU A 179 -7.26 11.11 -24.60
C GLU A 179 -8.24 9.95 -24.48
N GLY A 180 -7.70 8.74 -24.26
CA GLY A 180 -8.47 7.54 -24.00
C GLY A 180 -9.37 7.68 -22.78
N LEU A 181 -8.82 8.00 -21.62
CA LEU A 181 -9.57 8.09 -20.36
C LEU A 181 -10.56 9.25 -20.35
N ASP A 182 -10.18 10.41 -20.90
CA ASP A 182 -11.03 11.60 -20.96
C ASP A 182 -12.28 11.33 -21.80
N ALA A 183 -12.16 10.54 -22.88
CA ALA A 183 -13.29 10.12 -23.72
C ALA A 183 -14.30 9.21 -23.00
N ALA A 184 -13.96 8.57 -21.88
CA ALA A 184 -14.91 7.77 -21.11
C ALA A 184 -15.94 8.63 -20.35
N GLY A 185 -15.56 9.85 -19.98
CA GLY A 185 -16.31 10.70 -19.07
C GLY A 185 -16.19 10.28 -17.60
N GLU A 186 -16.36 11.26 -16.71
CA GLU A 186 -16.10 11.13 -15.27
C GLU A 186 -16.95 10.04 -14.60
N ALA A 187 -18.24 9.92 -14.95
CA ALA A 187 -19.14 8.92 -14.38
C ALA A 187 -18.70 7.47 -14.69
N ALA A 188 -18.20 7.24 -15.91
CA ALA A 188 -17.65 5.94 -16.27
C ALA A 188 -16.32 5.68 -15.59
N LEU A 189 -15.44 6.69 -15.50
CA LEU A 189 -14.17 6.59 -14.77
C LEU A 189 -14.37 6.28 -13.28
N GLN A 190 -15.39 6.88 -12.65
CA GLN A 190 -15.70 6.60 -11.24
C GLN A 190 -16.07 5.13 -11.04
N SER A 191 -17.02 4.63 -11.83
CA SER A 191 -17.44 3.22 -11.79
C SER A 191 -16.27 2.29 -12.11
N TYR A 192 -15.44 2.67 -13.07
CA TYR A 192 -14.29 1.90 -13.50
C TYR A 192 -13.18 1.86 -12.46
N PHE A 193 -12.92 2.97 -11.76
CA PHE A 193 -11.93 3.03 -10.68
C PHE A 193 -12.27 2.03 -9.56
N GLU A 194 -13.55 1.96 -9.16
CA GLU A 194 -14.01 0.97 -8.20
C GLU A 194 -13.79 -0.47 -8.71
N LEU A 195 -14.11 -0.73 -9.99
CA LEU A 195 -13.86 -2.02 -10.62
C LEU A 195 -12.37 -2.37 -10.63
N LEU A 196 -11.49 -1.41 -10.93
CA LEU A 196 -10.04 -1.59 -10.91
C LEU A 196 -9.51 -1.94 -9.51
N LEU A 197 -10.05 -1.34 -8.44
CA LEU A 197 -9.65 -1.71 -7.07
C LEU A 197 -9.99 -3.17 -6.75
N ASN A 198 -11.16 -3.65 -7.18
CA ASN A 198 -11.52 -5.06 -7.01
C ASN A 198 -10.63 -5.96 -7.89
N HIS A 199 -10.40 -5.54 -9.13
CA HIS A 199 -9.57 -6.27 -10.08
C HIS A 199 -8.15 -6.43 -9.55
N LEU A 200 -7.52 -5.35 -9.07
CA LEU A 200 -6.22 -5.35 -8.42
C LEU A 200 -6.15 -6.39 -7.30
N ALA A 201 -7.14 -6.43 -6.41
CA ALA A 201 -7.17 -7.38 -5.30
C ALA A 201 -7.31 -8.85 -5.76
N GLN A 202 -8.10 -9.08 -6.82
CA GLN A 202 -8.30 -10.40 -7.41
C GLN A 202 -7.05 -10.89 -8.14
N GLU A 203 -6.41 -10.04 -8.94
CA GLU A 203 -5.22 -10.40 -9.71
C GLU A 203 -4.02 -10.65 -8.79
N ILE A 204 -3.82 -9.84 -7.75
CA ILE A 204 -2.80 -10.13 -6.72
C ILE A 204 -3.09 -11.46 -6.01
N THR A 205 -4.37 -11.80 -5.78
CA THR A 205 -4.75 -13.10 -5.22
C THR A 205 -4.38 -14.28 -6.14
N LYS A 206 -4.47 -14.07 -7.46
CA LYS A 206 -4.09 -15.06 -8.48
C LYS A 206 -2.58 -15.12 -8.73
N GLY A 207 -1.82 -14.15 -8.23
CA GLY A 207 -0.39 -14.01 -8.52
C GLY A 207 -0.11 -13.55 -9.94
N THR A 208 -1.07 -12.86 -10.57
CA THR A 208 -0.94 -12.30 -11.92
C THR A 208 -0.35 -10.89 -11.89
N ASN A 209 0.11 -10.43 -13.05
CA ASN A 209 0.62 -9.08 -13.22
C ASN A 209 -0.50 -8.04 -13.00
N THR A 210 -0.15 -6.90 -12.40
CA THR A 210 -1.08 -5.79 -12.12
C THR A 210 -0.49 -4.42 -12.43
N VAL A 211 0.59 -4.37 -13.21
CA VAL A 211 1.27 -3.11 -13.54
C VAL A 211 0.36 -2.19 -14.36
N GLY A 212 -0.37 -2.73 -15.34
CA GLY A 212 -1.35 -1.99 -16.15
C GLY A 212 -2.47 -1.42 -15.28
N THR A 213 -3.10 -2.28 -14.47
CA THR A 213 -4.09 -1.86 -13.48
C THR A 213 -3.57 -0.75 -12.55
N ARG A 214 -2.33 -0.85 -12.06
CA ARG A 214 -1.71 0.16 -11.19
C ARG A 214 -1.45 1.49 -11.90
N LEU A 215 -1.03 1.46 -13.15
CA LEU A 215 -0.85 2.66 -13.97
C LEU A 215 -2.19 3.39 -14.15
N LEU A 216 -3.25 2.65 -14.46
CA LEU A 216 -4.59 3.22 -14.62
C LEU A 216 -5.15 3.77 -13.30
N LEU A 217 -5.02 3.03 -12.20
CA LEU A 217 -5.40 3.52 -10.87
C LEU A 217 -4.66 4.79 -10.50
N GLN A 218 -3.34 4.83 -10.68
CA GLN A 218 -2.53 6.01 -10.39
C GLN A 218 -2.91 7.19 -11.29
N TYR A 219 -3.11 6.95 -12.59
CA TYR A 219 -3.50 8.00 -13.52
C TYR A 219 -4.86 8.61 -13.14
N ILE A 220 -5.88 7.77 -12.93
CA ILE A 220 -7.24 8.23 -12.60
C ILE A 220 -7.22 8.97 -11.25
N ALA A 221 -6.57 8.41 -10.23
CA ALA A 221 -6.52 9.03 -8.91
C ALA A 221 -5.78 10.38 -8.92
N THR A 222 -4.68 10.50 -9.66
CA THR A 222 -3.92 11.76 -9.73
C THR A 222 -4.61 12.83 -10.58
N THR A 223 -5.29 12.44 -11.66
CA THR A 223 -5.95 13.37 -12.59
C THR A 223 -7.33 13.78 -12.10
N TYR A 224 -8.05 12.86 -11.46
CA TYR A 224 -9.40 13.02 -10.94
C TYR A 224 -9.48 12.67 -9.43
N PRO A 225 -8.85 13.44 -8.53
CA PRO A 225 -8.73 13.09 -7.11
C PRO A 225 -10.07 12.81 -6.41
N ARG A 226 -11.15 13.51 -6.82
CA ARG A 226 -12.49 13.33 -6.26
C ARG A 226 -13.03 11.91 -6.44
N ILE A 227 -12.66 11.21 -7.51
CA ILE A 227 -13.08 9.81 -7.74
C ILE A 227 -12.60 8.91 -6.60
N ALA A 228 -11.39 9.12 -6.07
CA ALA A 228 -10.89 8.34 -4.94
C ALA A 228 -11.72 8.56 -3.67
N VAL A 229 -12.21 9.78 -3.44
CA VAL A 229 -13.11 10.07 -2.30
C VAL A 229 -14.43 9.33 -2.44
N VAL A 230 -15.02 9.33 -3.64
CA VAL A 230 -16.28 8.64 -3.90
C VAL A 230 -16.12 7.12 -3.76
N ALA A 231 -14.95 6.57 -4.11
CA ALA A 231 -14.65 5.14 -4.00
C ALA A 231 -14.34 4.66 -2.57
N ILE A 232 -14.30 5.54 -1.55
CA ILE A 232 -13.98 5.15 -0.16
C ILE A 232 -14.90 4.04 0.37
N PRO A 233 -16.24 4.09 0.25
CA PRO A 233 -17.10 3.02 0.76
C PRO A 233 -16.77 1.66 0.15
N LYS A 234 -16.45 1.63 -1.15
CA LYS A 234 -16.02 0.41 -1.83
C LYS A 234 -14.65 -0.07 -1.36
N CYS A 235 -13.72 0.84 -1.12
CA CYS A 235 -12.42 0.54 -0.54
C CYS A 235 -12.54 -0.09 0.87
N LEU A 236 -13.43 0.43 1.72
CA LEU A 236 -13.69 -0.13 3.05
C LEU A 236 -14.33 -1.51 2.99
N SER A 237 -15.19 -1.77 2.00
CA SER A 237 -15.67 -3.13 1.73
C SER A 237 -14.51 -4.10 1.41
N LEU A 238 -13.54 -3.67 0.59
CA LEU A 238 -12.33 -4.46 0.30
C LEU A 238 -11.44 -4.66 1.53
N GLN A 239 -11.34 -3.66 2.41
CA GLN A 239 -10.59 -3.77 3.66
C GLN A 239 -11.07 -4.96 4.49
N ASN A 240 -12.39 -5.12 4.64
CA ASN A 240 -12.96 -6.24 5.40
C ASN A 240 -12.57 -7.61 4.83
N SER A 241 -12.44 -7.73 3.50
CA SER A 241 -12.04 -8.97 2.82
C SER A 241 -10.53 -9.21 2.83
N TYR A 242 -9.71 -8.15 2.75
CA TYR A 242 -8.29 -8.27 2.44
C TYR A 242 -7.34 -7.72 3.52
N LYS A 243 -7.84 -7.17 4.65
CA LYS A 243 -6.98 -6.62 5.73
C LYS A 243 -5.98 -7.61 6.31
N ASN A 244 -6.24 -8.91 6.22
CA ASN A 244 -5.31 -9.96 6.68
C ASN A 244 -4.32 -10.42 5.59
N ARG A 245 -4.47 -9.92 4.36
CA ARG A 245 -3.59 -10.20 3.21
C ARG A 245 -2.77 -8.96 2.89
N LYS A 246 -1.66 -8.80 3.63
CA LYS A 246 -0.80 -7.59 3.61
C LYS A 246 -0.48 -7.05 2.20
N PRO A 247 -0.01 -7.85 1.23
CA PRO A 247 0.31 -7.32 -0.10
C PRO A 247 -0.89 -6.73 -0.84
N ILE A 248 -2.07 -7.32 -0.68
CA ILE A 248 -3.29 -6.86 -1.34
C ILE A 248 -3.74 -5.53 -0.72
N TRP A 249 -3.89 -5.49 0.60
CA TRP A 249 -4.40 -4.29 1.26
C TRP A 249 -3.43 -3.10 1.12
N LEU A 250 -2.12 -3.33 1.21
CA LEU A 250 -1.12 -2.30 0.92
C LEU A 250 -1.26 -1.74 -0.50
N SER A 251 -1.52 -2.59 -1.49
CA SER A 251 -1.68 -2.17 -2.89
C SER A 251 -2.94 -1.32 -3.09
N VAL A 252 -4.04 -1.69 -2.42
CA VAL A 252 -5.30 -0.92 -2.44
C VAL A 252 -5.10 0.44 -1.75
N MET A 253 -4.47 0.48 -0.57
CA MET A 253 -4.17 1.75 0.11
C MET A 253 -3.24 2.63 -0.72
N TRP A 254 -2.22 2.06 -1.35
CA TRP A 254 -1.33 2.78 -2.25
C TRP A 254 -2.08 3.40 -3.42
N ALA A 255 -3.00 2.66 -4.06
CA ALA A 255 -3.81 3.17 -5.16
C ALA A 255 -4.71 4.33 -4.74
N MET A 256 -5.40 4.20 -3.60
CA MET A 256 -6.24 5.28 -3.06
C MET A 256 -5.42 6.51 -2.69
N GLY A 257 -4.22 6.32 -2.12
CA GLY A 257 -3.33 7.40 -1.72
C GLY A 257 -2.82 8.26 -2.87
N GLN A 258 -2.84 7.75 -4.11
CA GLN A 258 -2.35 8.51 -5.27
C GLN A 258 -3.11 9.85 -5.47
N ALA A 259 -4.38 9.90 -5.09
CA ALA A 259 -5.19 11.10 -5.20
C ALA A 259 -4.69 12.26 -4.32
N GLY A 260 -4.05 11.94 -3.19
CA GLY A 260 -3.56 12.93 -2.25
C GLY A 260 -2.38 13.75 -2.77
N PHE A 261 -1.59 13.24 -3.72
CA PHE A 261 -0.38 13.95 -4.18
C PHE A 261 -0.67 15.15 -5.09
N ARG A 262 -1.91 15.33 -5.55
CA ARG A 262 -2.36 16.51 -6.30
C ARG A 262 -3.32 17.39 -5.52
N ASP A 263 -3.97 16.86 -4.50
CA ASP A 263 -4.95 17.57 -3.67
C ASP A 263 -4.79 17.14 -2.20
N LEU A 264 -4.34 18.07 -1.36
CA LEU A 264 -4.07 17.81 0.06
C LEU A 264 -5.34 17.40 0.81
N SER A 265 -6.46 18.09 0.58
CA SER A 265 -7.73 17.84 1.23
C SER A 265 -8.24 16.43 0.93
N VAL A 266 -8.16 16.02 -0.33
CA VAL A 266 -8.47 14.64 -0.73
C VAL A 266 -7.53 13.65 -0.07
N GLY A 267 -6.22 13.96 -0.04
CA GLY A 267 -5.21 13.11 0.57
C GLY A 267 -5.43 12.87 2.07
N LEU A 268 -5.76 13.93 2.81
CA LEU A 268 -6.09 13.86 4.23
C LEU A 268 -7.37 13.04 4.46
N LYS A 269 -8.39 13.23 3.63
CA LYS A 269 -9.64 12.47 3.72
C LYS A 269 -9.43 10.98 3.48
N VAL A 270 -8.66 10.62 2.45
CA VAL A 270 -8.29 9.21 2.19
C VAL A 270 -7.48 8.64 3.35
N TRP A 271 -6.51 9.39 3.87
CA TRP A 271 -5.70 8.95 5.01
C TRP A 271 -6.57 8.67 6.24
N GLN A 272 -7.42 9.63 6.64
CA GLN A 272 -8.32 9.51 7.80
C GLN A 272 -9.30 8.35 7.67
N GLN A 273 -9.90 8.15 6.50
CA GLN A 273 -11.00 7.19 6.35
C GLN A 273 -10.50 5.79 5.98
N VAL A 274 -9.39 5.66 5.24
CA VAL A 274 -8.90 4.37 4.71
C VAL A 274 -7.69 3.85 5.48
N MET A 275 -6.76 4.73 5.85
CA MET A 275 -5.45 4.33 6.40
C MET A 275 -5.40 4.38 7.93
N LEU A 276 -5.96 5.42 8.54
CA LEU A 276 -6.01 5.58 10.00
C LEU A 276 -6.64 4.39 10.73
N PRO A 277 -7.73 3.75 10.22
CA PRO A 277 -8.34 2.61 10.91
C PRO A 277 -7.47 1.35 11.02
N VAL A 278 -6.34 1.29 10.30
CA VAL A 278 -5.39 0.17 10.36
C VAL A 278 -4.03 0.58 10.94
N LEU A 279 -3.96 1.76 11.55
CA LEU A 279 -2.71 2.31 12.09
C LEU A 279 -2.19 1.53 13.31
N ASP A 280 -3.09 0.93 14.11
CA ASP A 280 -2.78 0.05 15.24
C ASP A 280 -2.13 -1.27 14.81
N LEU A 281 -2.39 -1.69 13.57
CA LEU A 281 -1.81 -2.90 13.01
C LEU A 281 -0.35 -2.64 12.57
N ARG A 282 0.60 -3.26 13.28
CA ARG A 282 2.05 -3.19 12.99
C ARG A 282 2.40 -3.48 11.53
N SER A 283 1.62 -4.30 10.84
CA SER A 283 1.82 -4.63 9.43
C SER A 283 1.66 -3.45 8.48
N TYR A 284 0.92 -2.42 8.89
CA TYR A 284 0.54 -1.27 8.07
C TYR A 284 1.02 0.06 8.63
N SER A 285 1.26 0.17 9.95
CA SER A 285 1.59 1.43 10.62
C SER A 285 2.71 2.23 9.95
N GLN A 286 3.79 1.56 9.52
CA GLN A 286 4.89 2.21 8.80
C GLN A 286 4.42 2.88 7.50
N PHE A 287 3.60 2.18 6.70
CA PHE A 287 3.08 2.73 5.45
C PHE A 287 2.15 3.93 5.72
N VAL A 288 1.28 3.84 6.72
CA VAL A 288 0.32 4.90 7.06
C VAL A 288 1.02 6.20 7.47
N VAL A 289 2.07 6.09 8.28
CA VAL A 289 2.87 7.25 8.73
C VAL A 289 3.74 7.81 7.60
N GLU A 290 4.37 6.94 6.82
CA GLU A 290 5.20 7.33 5.67
C GLU A 290 4.36 8.06 4.61
N TYR A 291 3.15 7.57 4.33
CA TYR A 291 2.22 8.22 3.43
C TYR A 291 1.87 9.64 3.91
N LEU A 292 1.49 9.80 5.18
CA LEU A 292 1.17 11.13 5.72
C LEU A 292 2.38 12.08 5.63
N THR A 293 3.58 11.57 5.94
CA THR A 293 4.82 12.33 5.84
C THR A 293 5.07 12.83 4.42
N ARG A 294 4.92 11.95 3.42
CA ARG A 294 5.08 12.31 2.00
C ARG A 294 3.99 13.26 1.53
N LEU A 295 2.74 13.05 1.97
CA LEU A 295 1.60 13.89 1.62
C LEU A 295 1.83 15.33 2.11
N LEU A 296 2.10 15.52 3.40
CA LEU A 296 2.33 16.85 3.96
C LEU A 296 3.58 17.50 3.36
N GLY A 297 4.68 16.75 3.21
CA GLY A 297 5.89 17.26 2.58
C GLY A 297 5.68 17.74 1.15
N ARG A 298 4.83 17.06 0.36
CA ARG A 298 4.51 17.45 -1.03
C ARG A 298 3.72 18.77 -1.10
N HIS A 299 2.92 19.05 -0.08
CA HIS A 299 2.03 20.20 0.02
C HIS A 299 2.55 21.28 0.99
N ALA A 300 3.84 21.26 1.32
CA ALA A 300 4.46 22.25 2.21
C ALA A 300 4.24 23.72 1.76
N ALA A 301 4.13 23.94 0.44
CA ALA A 301 3.80 25.22 -0.19
C ALA A 301 2.51 25.14 -1.01
N GLY A 302 1.60 24.23 -0.63
CA GLY A 302 0.32 24.02 -1.29
C GLY A 302 -0.73 25.10 -0.95
N PRO A 303 -1.95 24.97 -1.50
CA PRO A 303 -3.06 25.87 -1.15
C PRO A 303 -3.44 25.74 0.34
N ALA A 304 -4.06 26.79 0.87
CA ALA A 304 -4.52 26.82 2.25
C ALA A 304 -5.58 25.75 2.50
N LEU A 305 -5.42 25.04 3.63
CA LEU A 305 -6.50 24.23 4.18
C LEU A 305 -7.58 25.15 4.75
N SER A 306 -8.84 24.75 4.60
CA SER A 306 -9.89 25.38 5.41
C SER A 306 -9.68 25.09 6.89
N VAL A 307 -10.21 25.96 7.74
CA VAL A 307 -10.12 25.81 9.21
C VAL A 307 -10.65 24.44 9.66
N ASN A 308 -11.76 23.98 9.07
CA ASN A 308 -12.34 22.69 9.40
C ASN A 308 -11.47 21.51 8.97
N GLU A 309 -10.87 21.57 7.77
CA GLU A 309 -9.96 20.53 7.29
C GLU A 309 -8.71 20.43 8.16
N TYR A 310 -8.13 21.57 8.55
CA TYR A 310 -7.00 21.62 9.47
C TYR A 310 -7.35 20.98 10.82
N ILE A 311 -8.44 21.43 11.47
CA ILE A 311 -8.84 20.93 12.79
C ILE A 311 -9.12 19.43 12.73
N THR A 312 -9.88 18.97 11.74
CA THR A 312 -10.21 17.54 11.59
C THR A 312 -8.93 16.70 11.39
N ALA A 313 -7.98 17.20 10.60
CA ALA A 313 -6.69 16.53 10.41
C ALA A 313 -5.83 16.53 11.67
N LEU A 314 -5.81 17.64 12.42
CA LEU A 314 -5.08 17.76 13.67
C LEU A 314 -5.60 16.75 14.71
N GLU A 315 -6.91 16.67 14.90
CA GLU A 315 -7.55 15.72 15.81
C GLU A 315 -7.23 14.27 15.42
N ALA A 316 -7.33 13.94 14.13
CA ALA A 316 -7.00 12.61 13.64
C ALA A 316 -5.53 12.20 13.88
N ILE A 317 -4.61 13.17 13.89
CA ILE A 317 -3.17 12.95 14.11
C ILE A 317 -2.84 12.84 15.61
N LEU A 318 -3.39 13.74 16.44
CA LEU A 318 -3.02 13.85 17.87
C LEU A 318 -3.93 13.07 18.81
N SER A 319 -5.11 12.67 18.34
CA SER A 319 -6.07 11.86 19.09
C SER A 319 -6.65 10.78 18.19
N PRO A 320 -5.80 9.87 17.67
CA PRO A 320 -6.25 8.80 16.79
C PRO A 320 -7.28 7.91 17.51
N SER A 321 -8.30 7.47 16.77
CA SER A 321 -9.36 6.60 17.30
C SER A 321 -8.89 5.18 17.63
N VAL A 322 -7.67 4.83 17.23
CA VAL A 322 -7.06 3.51 17.43
C VAL A 322 -5.83 3.62 18.33
N PRO A 323 -5.56 2.60 19.16
CA PRO A 323 -4.38 2.60 20.02
C PRO A 323 -3.10 2.50 19.17
N VAL A 324 -2.10 3.32 19.49
CA VAL A 324 -0.84 3.39 18.74
C VAL A 324 0.36 3.23 19.66
N SER A 325 1.48 2.73 19.11
CA SER A 325 2.73 2.64 19.86
C SER A 325 3.41 4.01 19.99
N ASN A 326 4.24 4.21 21.02
CA ASN A 326 4.95 5.47 21.24
C ASN A 326 5.74 5.93 20.00
N GLN A 327 6.39 5.01 19.29
CA GLN A 327 7.11 5.35 18.05
C GLN A 327 6.20 5.93 16.96
N VAL A 328 4.98 5.40 16.83
CA VAL A 328 3.98 5.90 15.89
C VAL A 328 3.42 7.24 16.37
N THR A 329 3.11 7.35 17.66
CA THR A 329 2.69 8.61 18.30
C THR A 329 3.68 9.74 18.05
N ASP A 330 4.97 9.52 18.30
CA ASP A 330 6.01 10.51 18.07
C ASP A 330 6.09 10.92 16.59
N ALA A 331 5.91 9.97 15.68
CA ALA A 331 5.91 10.25 14.25
C ALA A 331 4.69 11.09 13.82
N LEU A 332 3.52 10.81 14.37
CA LEU A 332 2.31 11.60 14.16
C LEU A 332 2.44 13.01 14.75
N HIS A 333 2.95 13.13 15.97
CA HIS A 333 3.19 14.44 16.61
C HIS A 333 4.13 15.32 15.76
N ARG A 334 5.14 14.73 15.10
CA ARG A 334 5.96 15.47 14.12
C ARG A 334 5.12 15.96 12.94
N GLN A 335 4.20 15.15 12.44
CA GLN A 335 3.32 15.54 11.33
C GLN A 335 2.31 16.63 11.73
N ALA A 336 1.84 16.67 12.98
CA ALA A 336 0.99 17.76 13.46
C ALA A 336 1.67 19.13 13.32
N ARG A 337 2.96 19.21 13.67
CA ARG A 337 3.76 20.44 13.52
C ARG A 337 3.93 20.83 12.05
N VAL A 338 4.12 19.85 11.15
CA VAL A 338 4.20 20.10 9.70
C VAL A 338 2.86 20.60 9.17
N LEU A 339 1.75 20.00 9.61
CA LEU A 339 0.40 20.41 9.24
C LEU A 339 0.12 21.86 9.68
N ARG A 340 0.54 22.25 10.90
CA ARG A 340 0.45 23.63 11.38
C ARG A 340 1.21 24.59 10.47
N LYS A 341 2.46 24.25 10.11
CA LYS A 341 3.26 25.07 9.18
C LYS A 341 2.58 25.24 7.82
N ILE A 342 1.97 24.18 7.29
CA ILE A 342 1.21 24.26 6.03
C ILE A 342 0.04 25.23 6.18
N ALA A 343 -0.75 25.10 7.26
CA ALA A 343 -1.90 25.95 7.51
C ALA A 343 -1.50 27.43 7.64
N VAL A 344 -0.42 27.73 8.36
CA VAL A 344 0.10 29.09 8.52
C VAL A 344 0.64 29.64 7.20
N ASN A 345 1.59 28.93 6.56
CA ASN A 345 2.29 29.43 5.36
C ASN A 345 1.36 29.66 4.17
N ALA A 346 0.30 28.87 4.05
CA ALA A 346 -0.64 28.99 2.95
C ALA A 346 -1.74 30.03 3.22
N THR A 347 -1.91 30.46 4.48
CA THR A 347 -2.87 31.49 4.85
C THR A 347 -2.25 32.86 4.66
N PRO A 348 -2.89 33.78 3.91
CA PRO A 348 -2.38 35.13 3.75
C PRO A 348 -2.21 35.86 5.08
N ASP A 349 -1.21 36.75 5.14
CA ASP A 349 -1.03 37.68 6.24
C ASP A 349 -2.36 38.40 6.54
N ALA A 350 -2.74 38.48 7.82
CA ALA A 350 -4.04 38.99 8.31
C ALA A 350 -5.28 38.11 8.12
N LYS A 351 -5.13 36.80 7.84
CA LYS A 351 -6.25 35.82 7.86
C LYS A 351 -6.09 34.70 8.87
N LEU A 352 -5.09 34.76 9.75
CA LEU A 352 -4.90 33.77 10.81
C LEU A 352 -5.98 33.88 11.88
N ASN A 353 -6.61 35.04 12.01
CA ASN A 353 -7.78 35.27 12.87
C ASN A 353 -8.94 34.29 12.63
N LEU A 354 -9.07 33.75 11.40
CA LEU A 354 -10.06 32.73 11.05
C LEU A 354 -9.87 31.43 11.86
N PHE A 355 -8.62 31.11 12.23
CA PHE A 355 -8.30 29.95 13.05
C PHE A 355 -8.45 30.23 14.55
N PHE A 356 -8.32 31.49 14.98
CA PHE A 356 -8.19 31.84 16.40
C PHE A 356 -9.36 31.35 17.26
N LYS A 357 -10.59 31.76 16.92
CA LYS A 357 -11.77 31.38 17.69
C LYS A 357 -12.02 29.85 17.66
N PRO A 358 -11.98 29.17 16.50
CA PRO A 358 -12.09 27.70 16.45
C PRO A 358 -11.03 26.97 17.28
N LEU A 359 -9.78 27.45 17.30
CA LEU A 359 -8.72 26.88 18.13
C LEU A 359 -8.98 27.09 19.62
N MET A 360 -9.45 28.27 20.03
CA MET A 360 -9.88 28.54 21.41
C MET A 360 -11.03 27.61 21.83
N ASP A 361 -11.99 27.35 20.94
CA ASP A 361 -13.07 26.39 21.20
C ASP A 361 -12.54 24.96 21.36
N LYS A 362 -11.54 24.55 20.58
CA LYS A 362 -10.90 23.23 20.72
C LYS A 362 -10.03 23.11 21.96
N LEU A 363 -9.42 24.20 22.41
CA LEU A 363 -8.65 24.22 23.65
C LEU A 363 -9.51 23.88 24.88
N SER A 364 -10.78 24.30 24.87
CA SER A 364 -11.78 23.95 25.91
C SER A 364 -11.98 22.43 26.07
N HIS A 365 -11.75 21.66 25.01
CA HIS A 365 -12.01 20.22 24.93
C HIS A 365 -10.73 19.40 24.69
N ALA A 366 -9.56 19.97 25.02
CA ALA A 366 -8.30 19.30 24.80
C ALA A 366 -8.05 18.21 25.86
N ASP A 367 -8.18 16.95 25.45
CA ASP A 367 -8.05 15.79 26.34
C ASP A 367 -6.60 15.33 26.59
N THR A 368 -5.66 15.77 25.75
CA THR A 368 -4.24 15.37 25.85
C THR A 368 -3.32 16.59 25.90
N ASP A 369 -2.22 16.47 26.65
CA ASP A 369 -1.21 17.53 26.73
C ASP A 369 -0.58 17.84 25.36
N ALA A 370 -0.42 16.83 24.50
CA ALA A 370 0.10 17.02 23.14
C ALA A 370 -0.85 17.88 22.28
N TYR A 371 -2.15 17.59 22.33
CA TYR A 371 -3.16 18.37 21.61
C TYR A 371 -3.26 19.79 22.15
N LYS A 372 -3.28 19.94 23.49
CA LYS A 372 -3.28 21.24 24.16
C LYS A 372 -2.07 22.08 23.76
N GLN A 373 -0.87 21.50 23.80
CA GLN A 373 0.36 22.19 23.45
C GLN A 373 0.38 22.63 21.97
N GLU A 374 -0.08 21.78 21.06
CA GLU A 374 -0.11 22.09 19.64
C GLU A 374 -1.09 23.24 19.32
N ILE A 375 -2.27 23.25 19.98
CA ILE A 375 -3.23 24.36 19.87
C ILE A 375 -2.63 25.66 20.41
N LEU A 376 -2.00 25.61 21.59
CA LEU A 376 -1.39 26.78 22.21
C LEU A 376 -0.28 27.38 21.34
N GLU A 377 0.55 26.55 20.70
CA GLU A 377 1.57 27.04 19.78
C GLU A 377 0.97 27.69 18.52
N PHE A 378 -0.14 27.18 18.00
CA PHE A 378 -0.81 27.84 16.88
C PHE A 378 -1.45 29.17 17.33
N LEU A 379 -2.14 29.20 18.47
CA LEU A 379 -2.71 30.44 19.01
C LEU A 379 -1.64 31.52 19.26
N LEU A 380 -0.45 31.14 19.74
CA LEU A 380 0.69 32.03 19.89
C LEU A 380 1.09 32.65 18.53
N LEU A 381 1.21 31.84 17.48
CA LEU A 381 1.50 32.34 16.12
C LEU A 381 0.42 33.28 15.63
N CYS A 382 -0.86 32.93 15.80
CA CYS A 382 -1.98 33.78 15.40
C CYS A 382 -1.89 35.18 16.01
N VAL A 383 -1.61 35.29 17.31
CA VAL A 383 -1.51 36.60 18.00
C VAL A 383 -0.22 37.35 17.66
N SER A 384 0.85 36.62 17.31
CA SER A 384 2.14 37.22 16.96
C SER A 384 2.16 37.80 15.54
N ASP A 385 1.47 37.12 14.60
CA ASP A 385 1.58 37.40 13.17
C ASP A 385 0.34 38.11 12.60
N ASP A 386 -0.78 38.18 13.33
CA ASP A 386 -2.03 38.80 12.86
C ASP A 386 -2.68 39.66 13.97
N GLU A 387 -2.64 40.98 13.79
CA GLU A 387 -3.22 41.95 14.74
C GLU A 387 -4.74 41.76 14.96
N GLN A 388 -5.47 41.20 13.97
CA GLN A 388 -6.90 40.94 14.09
C GLN A 388 -7.20 39.81 15.08
N CYS A 389 -6.24 38.91 15.32
CA CYS A 389 -6.36 37.87 16.34
C CYS A 389 -6.52 38.49 17.73
N PHE A 390 -5.78 39.57 18.04
CA PHE A 390 -5.91 40.24 19.33
C PHE A 390 -7.28 40.89 19.50
N SER A 391 -7.83 41.49 18.44
CA SER A 391 -9.20 42.03 18.47
C SER A 391 -10.23 40.92 18.69
N THR A 392 -10.13 39.82 17.95
CA THR A 392 -10.98 38.63 18.13
C THR A 392 -10.85 38.05 19.54
N TRP A 393 -9.64 38.03 20.10
CA TRP A 393 -9.40 37.55 21.45
C TRP A 393 -10.09 38.40 22.50
N LYS A 394 -9.99 39.74 22.41
CA LYS A 394 -10.70 40.65 23.31
C LYS A 394 -12.20 40.40 23.32
N ASP A 395 -12.80 40.18 22.15
CA ASP A 395 -14.24 39.95 22.00
C ASP A 395 -14.70 38.65 22.68
N ILE A 396 -13.87 37.60 22.67
CA ILE A 396 -14.19 36.30 23.28
C ILE A 396 -13.58 36.10 24.67
N TYR A 397 -12.76 37.04 25.17
CA TYR A 397 -11.99 36.88 26.41
C TYR A 397 -12.89 36.55 27.61
N ALA A 398 -13.98 37.31 27.78
CA ALA A 398 -14.90 37.16 28.90
C ALA A 398 -15.62 35.80 28.90
N SER A 399 -15.84 35.20 27.73
CA SER A 399 -16.49 33.88 27.61
C SER A 399 -15.51 32.70 27.62
N LYS A 400 -14.20 32.97 27.49
CA LYS A 400 -13.13 31.96 27.37
C LYS A 400 -11.98 32.22 28.36
N ILE A 401 -12.31 32.51 29.62
CA ILE A 401 -11.33 32.90 30.65
C ILE A 401 -10.30 31.80 30.92
N SER A 402 -10.74 30.54 31.00
CA SER A 402 -9.87 29.39 31.28
C SER A 402 -8.84 29.18 30.17
N GLU A 403 -9.31 29.21 28.93
CA GLU A 403 -8.52 29.07 27.71
C GLU A 403 -7.57 30.25 27.54
N SER A 404 -8.05 31.47 27.81
CA SER A 404 -7.24 32.68 27.77
C SER A 404 -6.14 32.66 28.83
N SER A 405 -6.42 32.15 30.03
CA SER A 405 -5.42 31.95 31.08
C SER A 405 -4.34 30.96 30.63
N ALA A 406 -4.73 29.84 30.01
CA ALA A 406 -3.78 28.87 29.47
C ALA A 406 -2.90 29.48 28.36
N LEU A 407 -3.48 30.26 27.45
CA LEU A 407 -2.75 30.96 26.40
C LEU A 407 -1.77 31.99 26.98
N LEU A 408 -2.20 32.81 27.94
CA LEU A 408 -1.33 33.79 28.61
C LEU A 408 -0.18 33.12 29.36
N GLN A 409 -0.43 32.00 30.05
CA GLN A 409 0.63 31.22 30.70
C GLN A 409 1.64 30.68 29.68
N HIS A 410 1.16 30.21 28.52
CA HIS A 410 2.02 29.71 27.45
C HIS A 410 2.87 30.85 26.83
N ILE A 411 2.25 31.98 26.53
CA ILE A 411 2.94 33.21 26.07
C ILE A 411 4.01 33.64 27.08
N GLY A 412 3.67 33.66 28.38
CA GLY A 412 4.60 34.03 29.44
C GLY A 412 5.83 33.13 29.50
N LYS A 413 5.67 31.81 29.35
CA LYS A 413 6.79 30.87 29.28
C LYS A 413 7.69 31.14 28.07
N TYR A 414 7.09 31.37 26.90
CA TYR A 414 7.83 31.67 25.68
C TYR A 414 8.70 32.94 25.82
N PHE A 415 8.16 34.00 26.41
CA PHE A 415 8.92 35.23 26.66
C PHE A 415 10.05 35.07 27.69
N ILE A 416 9.87 34.19 28.69
CA ILE A 416 10.94 33.88 29.66
C ILE A 416 12.07 33.12 28.96
N GLU A 417 11.75 32.13 28.12
CA GLU A 417 12.75 31.35 27.39
C GLU A 417 13.58 32.20 26.43
N LEU A 418 12.96 33.18 25.74
CA LEU A 418 13.67 34.15 24.90
C LEU A 418 14.66 35.01 25.69
N LYS A 419 14.33 35.40 26.93
CA LYS A 419 15.20 36.20 27.79
C LYS A 419 16.40 35.41 28.37
N VAL A 420 16.33 34.08 28.39
CA VAL A 420 17.42 33.21 28.89
C VAL A 420 18.44 32.89 27.77
N GLN A 421 18.06 33.10 26.51
CA GLN A 421 18.93 32.88 25.35
C GLN A 421 19.73 34.13 24.90
N VAL A 422 19.48 35.28 25.53
CA VAL A 422 20.23 36.55 25.36
C VAL A 422 21.09 36.76 26.60
#